data_AF-A0A8H5B5T2-F1
#
_entry.id   AF-A0A8H5B5T2-F1
#
_cell.length_a   1.000
_cell.length_b   1.000
_cell.length_c   1.000
_cell.angle_alpha   90.00
_cell.angle_beta   90.00
_cell.angle_gamma   90.00
#
_symmetry.space_group_name_H-M   'P 1'
#
loop_
_entity.id
_entity.type
_entity.pdbx_description
1 polymer ?
#
loop_
_entity_poly.entity_id
_entity_poly.type
_entity_poly.pdbx_seq_one_letter_code
_entity_poly.pdbx_strand_id
1 'polypeptide(L)'
;MAPKTSLAATRARLLEPFGSWELDIELDTLWPQCKPVSVIAGEKSLAVYKDTYFVKILDTSAESDVYLPLSIRLRSLYHEMHMASTAGNGCAVQPIGRVFDKNAICGYIQPLGSPFAEVDTSSSKPERIAILTELVSRLHTQGIIHSDIKPDNLVFTGTPPCLKLCNFASAALENTNTPHSNSALQYISPFRASRATGTPMSTVSTIIVDFADVLFKLPAGFIPSISPKILRDIHASATWHDYERNHITEEDCYNRIGDEFKIAPSEIRAAFDQVRNSLEANYDLIKAIRKLKEELYGTLRVYAMSNVPIPDWKILRTSQSDVDWSIFDRVFTSGDAGARKPDLAFYEYVITETGIDPLATVFVDNWQDNLESWTPPKPLGFKEWYSKPRITSRTC
;
A
#
# COMPACT_ATOMS: atom_id res chain seq x y z
N MET A 1 19.96 19.09 10.75
CA MET A 1 19.58 17.71 11.19
C MET A 1 19.21 17.78 12.65
N ALA A 2 17.95 17.53 13.01
CA ALA A 2 17.58 17.35 14.41
C ALA A 2 18.29 16.10 14.96
N PRO A 3 18.82 16.13 16.20
CA PRO A 3 19.50 14.96 16.76
C PRO A 3 18.53 13.79 16.83
N LYS A 4 18.93 12.64 16.29
CA LYS A 4 18.22 11.37 16.48
C LYS A 4 18.14 11.13 17.99
N THR A 5 16.95 11.33 18.56
CA THR A 5 16.73 10.99 19.97
C THR A 5 16.93 9.48 20.10
N SER A 6 17.83 9.04 20.98
CA SER A 6 18.09 7.60 21.10
C SER A 6 16.82 6.89 21.58
N LEU A 7 16.55 5.69 21.05
CA LEU A 7 15.41 4.86 21.46
C LEU A 7 15.31 4.69 22.98
N ALA A 8 16.46 4.62 23.65
CA ALA A 8 16.58 4.56 25.10
C ALA A 8 16.07 5.83 25.79
N ALA A 9 16.41 7.02 25.27
CA ALA A 9 15.92 8.30 25.79
C ALA A 9 14.41 8.44 25.62
N THR A 10 13.84 8.01 24.49
CA THR A 10 12.39 8.01 24.28
C THR A 10 11.67 7.11 25.29
N ARG A 11 12.21 5.91 25.56
CA ARG A 11 11.64 5.00 26.57
C ARG A 11 11.76 5.56 27.99
N ALA A 12 12.90 6.14 28.33
CA ALA A 12 13.13 6.75 29.64
C ALA A 12 12.10 7.85 29.91
N ARG A 13 11.85 8.72 28.93
CA ARG A 13 10.86 9.81 29.04
C ARG A 13 9.44 9.31 29.34
N LEU A 14 9.02 8.19 28.75
CA LEU A 14 7.69 7.61 28.98
C LEU A 14 7.50 7.11 30.43
N LEU A 15 8.59 6.73 31.07
CA LEU A 15 8.63 6.18 32.43
C LEU A 15 8.92 7.24 33.49
N GLU A 16 9.01 8.52 33.12
CA GLU A 16 9.22 9.61 34.08
C GLU A 16 8.05 9.68 35.10
N PRO A 17 8.30 10.14 36.34
CA PRO A 17 7.25 10.27 37.34
C PRO A 17 6.08 11.14 36.89
N PHE A 18 4.92 10.97 37.52
CA PHE A 18 3.77 11.87 37.36
C PHE A 18 4.19 13.34 37.58
N GLY A 19 3.69 14.24 36.73
CA GLY A 19 4.01 15.66 36.75
C GLY A 19 5.27 16.03 35.95
N SER A 20 5.91 15.06 35.29
CA SER A 20 7.07 15.33 34.43
C SER A 20 6.66 15.81 33.03
N TRP A 21 5.41 15.57 32.62
CA TRP A 21 4.89 16.04 31.33
C TRP A 21 3.88 17.17 31.54
N GLU A 22 3.76 18.05 30.54
CA GLU A 22 2.91 19.25 30.58
C GLU A 22 1.45 18.95 30.94
N LEU A 23 0.92 17.82 30.46
CA LEU A 23 -0.46 17.39 30.67
C LEU A 23 -0.55 16.00 31.32
N ASP A 24 0.27 15.75 32.34
CA ASP A 24 0.00 14.63 33.25
C ASP A 24 -1.24 14.95 34.10
N ILE A 25 -2.25 14.07 34.05
CA ILE A 25 -3.53 14.28 34.73
C ILE A 25 -4.15 12.98 35.22
N GLU A 26 -4.81 13.03 36.37
CA GLU A 26 -5.58 11.91 36.92
C GLU A 26 -6.89 11.71 36.16
N LEU A 27 -7.26 10.45 35.90
CA LEU A 27 -8.44 10.06 35.13
C LEU A 27 -9.73 10.65 35.71
N ASP A 28 -9.90 10.60 37.04
CA ASP A 28 -11.07 11.13 37.74
C ASP A 28 -11.22 12.66 37.57
N THR A 29 -10.11 13.36 37.35
CA THR A 29 -10.10 14.81 37.08
C THR A 29 -10.36 15.10 35.60
N LEU A 30 -9.81 14.27 34.71
CA LEU A 30 -9.89 14.45 33.26
C LEU A 30 -11.25 14.07 32.69
N TRP A 31 -11.76 12.88 33.03
CA TRP A 31 -12.91 12.27 32.35
C TRP A 31 -14.20 13.10 32.41
N PRO A 32 -14.56 13.74 33.54
CA PRO A 32 -15.75 14.60 33.61
C PRO A 32 -15.74 15.80 32.65
N GLN A 33 -14.55 16.20 32.16
CA GLN A 33 -14.36 17.34 31.26
C GLN A 33 -14.23 16.91 29.78
N CYS A 34 -14.24 15.60 29.52
CA CYS A 34 -14.06 15.05 28.19
C CYS A 34 -15.40 14.91 27.47
N LYS A 35 -15.40 15.17 26.15
CA LYS A 35 -16.48 14.84 25.23
C LYS A 35 -16.18 13.47 24.60
N PRO A 36 -16.89 12.39 24.95
CA PRO A 36 -16.63 11.08 24.37
C PRO A 36 -16.89 11.09 22.87
N VAL A 37 -15.98 10.49 22.09
CA VAL A 37 -16.08 10.35 20.64
C VAL A 37 -16.49 8.94 20.26
N SER A 38 -15.81 7.93 20.83
CA SER A 38 -16.04 6.52 20.50
C SER A 38 -15.51 5.61 21.59
N VAL A 39 -16.10 4.43 21.70
CA VAL A 39 -15.60 3.32 22.51
C VAL A 39 -15.24 2.18 21.57
N ILE A 40 -13.96 1.81 21.54
CA ILE A 40 -13.44 0.76 20.66
C ILE A 40 -13.44 -0.56 21.43
N ALA A 41 -14.30 -1.49 20.99
CA ALA A 41 -14.39 -2.85 21.52
C ALA A 41 -14.57 -2.94 23.06
N GLY A 42 -15.07 -1.88 23.71
CA GLY A 42 -15.21 -1.81 25.17
C GLY A 42 -13.89 -1.69 25.95
N GLU A 43 -12.73 -1.65 25.29
CA GLU A 43 -11.42 -1.61 25.96
C GLU A 43 -10.77 -0.22 25.92
N LYS A 44 -11.12 0.60 24.93
CA LYS A 44 -10.53 1.93 24.76
C LYS A 44 -11.61 2.98 24.54
N SER A 45 -11.46 4.09 25.25
CA SER A 45 -12.31 5.25 25.11
C SER A 45 -11.52 6.38 24.43
N LEU A 46 -12.12 6.93 23.37
CA LEU A 46 -11.62 8.09 22.67
C LEU A 46 -12.46 9.30 23.06
N ALA A 47 -11.82 10.42 23.34
CA ALA A 47 -12.51 11.64 23.72
C ALA A 47 -11.78 12.90 23.26
N VAL A 48 -12.51 14.01 23.25
CA VAL A 48 -11.96 15.36 23.05
C VAL A 48 -11.98 16.11 24.38
N TYR A 49 -10.85 16.71 24.74
CA TYR A 49 -10.68 17.51 25.94
C TYR A 49 -10.42 18.97 25.56
N LYS A 50 -11.22 19.90 26.13
CA LYS A 50 -11.16 21.35 25.90
C LYS A 50 -11.17 21.78 24.42
N ASP A 51 -11.78 20.96 23.55
CA ASP A 51 -11.83 21.17 22.09
C ASP A 51 -10.45 21.39 21.42
N THR A 52 -9.37 21.03 22.13
CA THR A 52 -7.98 21.30 21.75
C THR A 52 -7.14 20.03 21.74
N TYR A 53 -7.57 19.03 22.52
CA TYR A 53 -6.81 17.80 22.71
C TYR A 53 -7.65 16.57 22.40
N PHE A 54 -6.99 15.59 21.80
CA PHE A 54 -7.50 14.24 21.66
C PHE A 54 -6.94 13.37 22.78
N VAL A 55 -7.82 12.58 23.40
CA VAL A 55 -7.51 11.73 24.54
C VAL A 55 -7.83 10.28 24.16
N LYS A 56 -6.86 9.39 24.41
CA LYS A 56 -7.06 7.94 24.32
C LYS A 56 -6.86 7.32 25.71
N ILE A 57 -7.88 6.64 26.20
CA ILE A 57 -7.92 6.01 27.52
C ILE A 57 -8.15 4.53 27.36
N LEU A 58 -7.42 3.72 28.12
CA LEU A 58 -7.61 2.29 28.27
C LEU A 58 -8.51 2.03 29.48
N ASP A 59 -9.53 1.20 29.31
CA ASP A 59 -10.34 0.73 30.42
C ASP A 59 -9.54 -0.30 31.26
N THR A 60 -9.21 0.12 32.48
CA THR A 60 -8.49 -0.68 33.49
C THR A 60 -9.41 -1.60 34.29
N SER A 61 -10.73 -1.36 34.25
CA SER A 61 -11.75 -2.08 35.02
C SER A 61 -12.34 -3.29 34.30
N ALA A 62 -12.18 -3.36 32.97
CA ALA A 62 -12.66 -4.47 32.16
C ALA A 62 -11.81 -5.75 32.37
N GLU A 63 -12.11 -6.51 33.42
CA GLU A 63 -11.76 -7.93 33.54
C GLU A 63 -12.80 -8.75 32.77
N SER A 64 -12.41 -9.34 31.64
CA SER A 64 -13.27 -10.28 30.93
C SER A 64 -12.42 -11.31 30.20
N ASP A 65 -12.81 -12.57 30.29
CA ASP A 65 -12.20 -13.72 29.60
C ASP A 65 -12.28 -13.63 28.06
N VAL A 66 -13.03 -12.65 27.54
CA VAL A 66 -13.19 -12.38 26.09
C VAL A 66 -12.04 -11.52 25.54
N TYR A 67 -11.26 -10.88 26.41
CA TYR A 67 -10.36 -9.77 26.06
C TYR A 67 -8.89 -10.03 26.38
N LEU A 68 -7.99 -9.24 25.80
CA LEU A 68 -6.56 -9.34 26.10
C LEU A 68 -6.28 -8.96 27.57
N PRO A 69 -5.38 -9.67 28.27
CA PRO A 69 -4.97 -9.31 29.62
C PRO A 69 -4.54 -7.84 29.73
N LEU A 70 -4.85 -7.18 30.86
CA LEU A 70 -4.51 -5.78 31.13
C LEU A 70 -3.02 -5.46 30.85
N SER A 71 -2.11 -6.37 31.18
CA SER A 71 -0.67 -6.25 30.91
C SER A 71 -0.33 -6.12 29.42
N ILE A 72 -1.06 -6.80 28.54
CA ILE A 72 -0.90 -6.72 27.09
C ILE A 72 -1.51 -5.42 26.54
N ARG A 73 -2.67 -5.01 27.09
CA ARG A 73 -3.32 -3.76 26.71
C ARG A 73 -2.47 -2.54 27.08
N LEU A 74 -1.90 -2.53 28.28
CA LEU A 74 -0.93 -1.52 28.73
C LEU A 74 0.31 -1.52 27.83
N ARG A 75 0.90 -2.69 27.53
CA ARG A 75 2.04 -2.79 26.61
C ARG A 75 1.72 -2.15 25.25
N SER A 76 0.51 -2.36 24.73
CA SER A 76 0.06 -1.78 23.46
C SER A 76 -0.06 -0.25 23.52
N LEU A 77 -0.52 0.29 24.65
CA LEU A 77 -0.57 1.74 24.89
C LEU A 77 0.84 2.36 24.91
N TYR A 78 1.75 1.77 25.69
CA TYR A 78 3.15 2.20 25.74
C TYR A 78 3.85 2.08 24.40
N HIS A 79 3.57 1.00 23.64
CA HIS A 79 4.12 0.79 22.31
C HIS A 79 3.71 1.92 21.36
N GLU A 80 2.42 2.25 21.33
CA GLU A 80 1.91 3.34 20.50
C GLU A 80 2.56 4.69 20.84
N MET A 81 2.63 5.04 22.13
CA MET A 81 3.28 6.28 22.58
C MET A 81 4.78 6.30 22.23
N HIS A 82 5.46 5.17 22.39
CA HIS A 82 6.88 5.02 22.07
C HIS A 82 7.13 5.22 20.59
N MET A 83 6.38 4.52 19.73
CA MET A 83 6.55 4.61 18.28
C MET A 83 6.23 6.01 17.75
N ALA A 84 5.17 6.66 18.25
CA ALA A 84 4.87 8.05 17.91
C ALA A 84 5.99 9.01 18.33
N SER A 85 6.55 8.81 19.53
CA SER A 85 7.64 9.64 20.03
C SER A 85 8.95 9.41 19.27
N THR A 86 9.23 8.17 18.84
CA THR A 86 10.40 7.83 18.02
C THR A 86 10.26 8.38 16.59
N ALA A 87 9.06 8.36 16.00
CA ALA A 87 8.79 8.98 14.70
C ALA A 87 8.99 10.50 14.72
N GLY A 88 8.83 11.12 15.89
CA GLY A 88 9.08 12.54 16.11
C GLY A 88 8.00 13.46 15.52
N ASN A 89 8.06 14.73 15.91
CA ASN A 89 7.04 15.74 15.60
C ASN A 89 6.89 16.03 14.10
N GLY A 90 7.88 15.64 13.28
CA GLY A 90 7.78 15.77 11.83
C GLY A 90 6.78 14.78 11.20
N CYS A 91 6.64 13.59 11.78
CA CYS A 91 5.87 12.49 11.18
C CYS A 91 4.64 12.10 12.00
N ALA A 92 4.71 12.26 13.32
CA ALA A 92 3.68 11.81 14.25
C ALA A 92 3.14 12.98 15.07
N VAL A 93 1.84 12.95 15.35
CA VAL A 93 1.25 13.77 16.41
C VAL A 93 1.81 13.26 17.75
N GLN A 94 2.54 14.12 18.44
CA GLN A 94 3.25 13.73 19.65
C GLN A 94 2.29 13.63 20.84
N PRO A 95 2.43 12.59 21.69
CA PRO A 95 1.82 12.66 23.01
C PRO A 95 2.49 13.80 23.79
N ILE A 96 1.67 14.61 24.44
CA ILE A 96 2.09 15.77 25.27
C ILE A 96 1.67 15.61 26.73
N GLY A 97 0.81 14.64 27.02
CA GLY A 97 0.34 14.32 28.37
C GLY A 97 0.03 12.85 28.53
N ARG A 98 -0.05 12.43 29.79
CA ARG A 98 -0.37 11.05 30.18
C ARG A 98 -1.53 11.07 31.16
N VAL A 99 -2.38 10.07 31.06
CA VAL A 99 -3.54 9.90 31.93
C VAL A 99 -3.23 8.80 32.93
N PHE A 100 -3.44 9.08 34.21
CA PHE A 100 -3.16 8.15 35.30
C PHE A 100 -4.46 7.68 35.96
N ASP A 101 -4.50 6.42 36.35
CA ASP A 101 -5.51 5.84 37.23
C ASP A 101 -4.76 5.09 38.35
N LYS A 102 -4.95 5.54 39.60
CA LYS A 102 -4.29 4.95 40.80
C LYS A 102 -2.77 4.78 40.63
N ASN A 103 -2.09 5.82 40.14
CA ASN A 103 -0.64 5.85 39.85
C ASN A 103 -0.16 4.99 38.67
N ALA A 104 -1.06 4.40 37.87
CA ALA A 104 -0.71 3.68 36.66
C ALA A 104 -1.12 4.47 35.41
N ILE A 105 -0.28 4.50 34.38
CA ILE A 105 -0.65 5.13 33.11
C ILE A 105 -1.76 4.29 32.46
N CYS A 106 -2.93 4.90 32.27
CA CYS A 106 -4.07 4.31 31.59
C CYS A 106 -4.39 5.01 30.26
N GLY A 107 -3.73 6.13 29.93
CA GLY A 107 -3.99 6.82 28.67
C GLY A 107 -2.94 7.86 28.31
N TYR A 108 -3.16 8.54 27.18
CA TYR A 108 -2.34 9.67 26.77
C TYR A 108 -3.15 10.74 26.05
N ILE A 109 -2.58 11.95 26.03
CA ILE A 109 -3.16 13.16 25.46
C ILE A 109 -2.27 13.64 24.33
N GLN A 110 -2.88 13.99 23.20
CA GLN A 110 -2.22 14.57 22.03
C GLN A 110 -2.99 15.80 21.53
N PRO A 111 -2.35 16.73 20.79
CA PRO A 111 -3.06 17.81 20.11
C PRO A 111 -4.16 17.27 19.19
N LEU A 112 -5.33 17.92 19.20
CA LEU A 112 -6.40 17.62 18.25
C LEU A 112 -6.01 18.16 16.86
N GLY A 113 -6.04 17.29 15.85
CA GLY A 113 -5.76 17.65 14.46
C GLY A 113 -7.01 17.66 13.60
N SER A 114 -6.93 18.34 12.46
CA SER A 114 -7.99 18.33 11.45
C SER A 114 -7.85 17.10 10.55
N PRO A 115 -8.91 16.29 10.33
CA PRO A 115 -8.85 15.10 9.50
C PRO A 115 -8.42 15.41 8.06
N PHE A 116 -7.57 14.56 7.47
CA PHE A 116 -7.11 14.73 6.09
C PHE A 116 -8.25 14.76 5.07
N ALA A 117 -9.34 14.04 5.33
CA ALA A 117 -10.50 13.97 4.44
C ALA A 117 -11.37 15.24 4.43
N GLU A 118 -11.35 16.02 5.53
CA GLU A 118 -12.23 17.17 5.73
C GLU A 118 -11.58 18.50 5.35
N VAL A 119 -10.26 18.52 5.14
CA VAL A 119 -9.59 19.74 4.65
C VAL A 119 -9.93 19.91 3.17
N ASP A 120 -10.58 21.03 2.86
CA ASP A 120 -10.81 21.53 1.50
C ASP A 120 -9.46 21.86 0.87
N THR A 121 -8.75 20.83 0.40
CA THR A 121 -7.44 21.05 -0.19
C THR A 121 -7.63 21.60 -1.59
N SER A 122 -7.39 22.89 -1.72
CA SER A 122 -7.08 23.55 -3.00
C SER A 122 -5.96 22.86 -3.80
N SER A 123 -5.25 21.89 -3.20
CA SER A 123 -4.22 21.09 -3.83
C SER A 123 -4.74 19.96 -4.72
N SER A 124 -4.07 19.79 -5.85
CA SER A 124 -4.26 18.77 -6.87
C SER A 124 -3.92 17.35 -6.37
N LYS A 125 -4.43 16.32 -7.05
CA LYS A 125 -4.09 14.91 -6.74
C LYS A 125 -2.57 14.65 -6.70
N PRO A 126 -1.75 15.15 -7.66
CA PRO A 126 -0.29 15.00 -7.60
C PRO A 126 0.34 15.61 -6.35
N GLU A 127 -0.10 16.78 -5.91
CA GLU A 127 0.43 17.44 -4.71
C GLU A 127 0.10 16.63 -3.45
N ARG A 128 -1.11 16.09 -3.34
CA ARG A 128 -1.48 15.19 -2.23
C ARG A 128 -0.59 13.94 -2.19
N ILE A 129 -0.33 13.32 -3.35
CA ILE A 129 0.57 12.16 -3.46
C ILE A 129 2.00 12.54 -3.04
N ALA A 130 2.49 13.71 -3.46
CA ALA A 130 3.82 14.20 -3.09
C ALA A 130 3.95 14.40 -1.58
N ILE A 131 2.96 15.04 -0.94
CA ILE A 131 2.95 15.26 0.52
C ILE A 131 2.93 13.93 1.29
N LEU A 132 2.10 12.98 0.85
CA LEU A 132 2.04 11.65 1.46
C LEU A 132 3.36 10.89 1.30
N THR A 133 3.94 10.92 0.10
CA THR A 133 5.23 10.27 -0.19
C THR A 133 6.34 10.85 0.66
N GLU A 134 6.38 12.17 0.85
CA GLU A 134 7.35 12.84 1.70
C GLU A 134 7.18 12.47 3.18
N LEU A 135 5.95 12.38 3.68
CA LEU A 135 5.68 11.91 5.05
C LEU A 135 6.18 10.48 5.26
N VAL A 136 5.86 9.57 4.33
CA VAL A 136 6.28 8.16 4.39
C VAL A 136 7.81 8.04 4.28
N SER A 137 8.42 8.79 3.38
CA SER A 137 9.88 8.83 3.21
C SER A 137 10.57 9.23 4.51
N ARG A 138 10.14 10.35 5.14
CA ARG A 138 10.69 10.79 6.44
C ARG A 138 10.49 9.75 7.54
N LEU A 139 9.35 9.06 7.57
CA LEU A 139 9.13 7.97 8.51
C LEU A 139 10.11 6.81 8.31
N HIS A 140 10.34 6.42 7.04
CA HIS A 140 11.29 5.38 6.68
C HIS A 140 12.74 5.77 6.96
N THR A 141 13.12 7.05 6.88
CA THR A 141 14.47 7.50 7.31
C THR A 141 14.73 7.30 8.81
N GLN A 142 13.68 7.16 9.62
CA GLN A 142 13.76 6.77 11.03
C GLN A 142 13.77 5.25 11.23
N GLY A 143 13.75 4.46 10.15
CA GLY A 143 13.64 3.01 10.19
C GLY A 143 12.30 2.53 10.73
N ILE A 144 11.23 3.31 10.59
CA ILE A 144 9.89 2.98 11.10
C ILE A 144 8.99 2.57 9.94
N ILE A 145 8.27 1.46 10.10
CA ILE A 145 7.21 1.00 9.21
C ILE A 145 5.88 1.16 9.95
N HIS A 146 4.95 1.96 9.42
CA HIS A 146 3.69 2.29 10.11
C HIS A 146 2.66 1.15 10.11
N SER A 147 2.49 0.46 8.98
CA SER A 147 1.59 -0.71 8.81
C SER A 147 0.07 -0.47 8.92
N ASP A 148 -0.38 0.77 9.11
CA ASP A 148 -1.81 1.16 9.10
C ASP A 148 -1.98 2.57 8.51
N ILE A 149 -1.44 2.83 7.31
CA ILE A 149 -1.60 4.15 6.66
C ILE A 149 -2.93 4.16 5.91
N LYS A 150 -3.86 4.99 6.40
CA LYS A 150 -5.19 5.21 5.82
C LYS A 150 -5.69 6.62 6.15
N PRO A 151 -6.67 7.16 5.41
CA PRO A 151 -7.18 8.51 5.64
C PRO A 151 -7.55 8.82 7.10
N ASP A 152 -8.12 7.85 7.82
CA ASP A 152 -8.55 8.03 9.22
C ASP A 152 -7.38 8.29 10.19
N ASN A 153 -6.17 7.85 9.83
CA ASN A 153 -4.98 8.02 10.66
C ASN A 153 -4.15 9.24 10.26
N LEU A 154 -4.61 10.04 9.30
CA LEU A 154 -3.92 11.21 8.76
C LEU A 154 -4.61 12.50 9.21
N VAL A 155 -3.84 13.36 9.86
CA VAL A 155 -4.35 14.64 10.38
C VAL A 155 -3.38 15.78 10.09
N PHE A 156 -3.94 16.97 9.88
CA PHE A 156 -3.17 18.21 9.84
C PHE A 156 -3.09 18.81 11.23
N THR A 157 -1.88 19.23 11.62
CA THR A 157 -1.63 19.90 12.91
C THR A 157 -0.68 21.09 12.74
N GLY A 158 -0.79 22.06 13.65
CA GLY A 158 0.08 23.24 13.72
C GLY A 158 -0.26 24.34 12.71
N THR A 159 0.52 25.42 12.80
CA THR A 159 0.40 26.60 11.93
C THR A 159 1.79 26.98 11.43
N PRO A 160 2.11 26.81 10.12
CA PRO A 160 1.23 26.32 9.05
C PRO A 160 0.86 24.82 9.20
N PRO A 161 -0.25 24.36 8.60
CA PRO A 161 -0.71 22.98 8.70
C PRO A 161 0.33 21.98 8.17
N CYS A 162 0.67 20.98 8.98
CA CYS A 162 1.57 19.90 8.61
C CYS A 162 0.87 18.54 8.74
N LEU A 163 0.96 17.71 7.70
CA LEU A 163 0.38 16.37 7.67
C LEU A 163 1.18 15.41 8.55
N LYS A 164 0.49 14.72 9.47
CA LYS A 164 1.06 13.75 10.41
C LYS A 164 0.17 12.53 10.59
N LEU A 165 0.77 11.47 11.11
CA LEU A 165 0.08 10.25 11.54
C LEU A 165 -0.28 10.34 13.03
N CYS A 166 -1.47 9.86 13.42
CA CYS A 166 -1.97 9.95 14.81
C CYS A 166 -2.12 8.60 15.54
N ASN A 167 -1.95 7.46 14.84
CA ASN A 167 -2.20 6.12 15.38
C ASN A 167 -1.06 5.15 15.05
N PHE A 168 -0.13 4.99 16.00
CA PHE A 168 1.09 4.19 15.82
C PHE A 168 0.99 2.78 16.42
N ALA A 169 -0.22 2.30 16.75
CA ALA A 169 -0.40 1.00 17.40
C ALA A 169 0.18 -0.17 16.59
N SER A 170 0.16 -0.09 15.26
CA SER A 170 0.67 -1.12 14.34
C SER A 170 2.08 -0.82 13.81
N ALA A 171 2.70 0.28 14.25
CA ALA A 171 4.01 0.69 13.78
C ALA A 171 5.13 -0.14 14.41
N ALA A 172 6.23 -0.33 13.69
CA ALA A 172 7.38 -1.10 14.16
C ALA A 172 8.68 -0.52 13.58
N LEU A 173 9.82 -0.84 14.22
CA LEU A 173 11.12 -0.59 13.61
C LEU A 173 11.42 -1.68 12.58
N GLU A 174 12.08 -1.32 11.48
CA GLU A 174 12.46 -2.23 10.39
C GLU A 174 13.19 -3.50 10.90
N ASN A 175 14.00 -3.34 11.95
CA ASN A 175 14.84 -4.41 12.50
C ASN A 175 14.17 -5.19 13.65
N THR A 176 12.91 -4.89 13.99
CA THR A 176 12.24 -5.59 15.11
C THR A 176 11.77 -6.97 14.68
N ASN A 177 12.30 -7.98 15.37
CA ASN A 177 11.98 -9.39 15.15
C ASN A 177 10.57 -9.78 15.64
N THR A 178 9.80 -8.86 16.21
CA THR A 178 8.49 -9.14 16.78
C THR A 178 7.40 -9.12 15.70
N PRO A 179 6.64 -10.20 15.57
CA PRO A 179 5.43 -10.18 14.77
C PRO A 179 4.34 -9.34 15.43
N HIS A 180 3.67 -8.51 14.64
CA HIS A 180 2.58 -7.68 15.15
C HIS A 180 1.26 -8.07 14.48
N SER A 181 0.32 -8.51 15.32
CA SER A 181 -0.95 -9.14 15.00
C SER A 181 -2.04 -8.20 14.45
N ASN A 182 -1.77 -6.89 14.32
CA ASN A 182 -2.81 -5.87 14.09
C ASN A 182 -2.59 -5.03 12.82
N SER A 183 -1.71 -5.43 11.92
CA SER A 183 -1.65 -4.79 10.60
C SER A 183 -2.80 -5.33 9.75
N ALA A 184 -3.45 -4.49 8.94
CA ALA A 184 -4.48 -4.96 8.02
C ALA A 184 -3.84 -5.97 7.06
N LEU A 185 -4.20 -7.25 7.17
CA LEU A 185 -3.56 -8.39 6.51
C LEU A 185 -3.30 -8.17 5.00
N GLN A 186 -4.20 -7.46 4.33
CA GLN A 186 -4.11 -7.11 2.91
C GLN A 186 -3.00 -6.11 2.54
N TYR A 187 -2.39 -5.43 3.51
CA TYR A 187 -1.33 -4.43 3.32
C TYR A 187 -0.01 -4.80 4.03
N ILE A 188 0.10 -6.03 4.56
CA ILE A 188 1.32 -6.54 5.18
C ILE A 188 2.21 -7.18 4.12
N SER A 189 3.51 -6.88 4.12
CA SER A 189 4.46 -7.61 3.29
C SER A 189 4.52 -9.10 3.68
N PRO A 190 4.65 -10.05 2.73
CA PRO A 190 4.71 -11.49 3.02
C PRO A 190 5.75 -11.87 4.11
N PHE A 191 6.86 -11.13 4.17
CA PHE A 191 7.89 -11.26 5.22
C PHE A 191 7.34 -11.04 6.63
N ARG A 192 6.42 -10.09 6.82
CA ARG A 192 5.85 -9.77 8.14
C ARG A 192 4.67 -10.69 8.50
N ALA A 193 3.88 -11.12 7.51
CA ALA A 193 2.79 -12.07 7.71
C ALA A 193 3.28 -13.46 8.14
N SER A 194 4.37 -13.95 7.52
CA SER A 194 5.01 -15.23 7.87
C SER A 194 5.57 -15.22 9.30
N ARG A 195 6.29 -14.15 9.68
CA ARG A 195 6.79 -14.00 11.06
C ARG A 195 5.68 -13.97 12.11
N ALA A 196 4.48 -13.47 11.77
CA ALA A 196 3.37 -13.31 12.71
C ALA A 196 2.51 -14.52 12.97
N THR A 197 2.55 -15.48 12.06
CA THR A 197 1.74 -16.69 12.18
C THR A 197 2.56 -17.87 12.70
N GLY A 198 3.88 -17.71 12.89
CA GLY A 198 4.79 -18.83 13.17
C GLY A 198 4.87 -19.84 12.01
N THR A 199 4.20 -19.54 10.90
CA THR A 199 4.25 -20.32 9.68
C THR A 199 5.64 -20.15 9.09
N PRO A 200 6.33 -21.24 8.70
CA PRO A 200 7.54 -21.12 7.89
C PRO A 200 7.24 -20.16 6.74
N MET A 201 8.16 -19.23 6.43
CA MET A 201 8.04 -18.41 5.23
C MET A 201 7.66 -19.35 4.09
N SER A 202 6.53 -19.12 3.41
CA SER A 202 6.47 -19.51 2.02
C SER A 202 7.58 -18.66 1.37
N THR A 203 8.77 -19.24 1.28
CA THR A 203 9.92 -18.59 0.67
C THR A 203 9.47 -18.20 -0.73
N VAL A 204 9.34 -16.89 -0.96
CA VAL A 204 9.04 -16.39 -2.31
C VAL A 204 10.15 -16.92 -3.19
N SER A 205 9.77 -17.82 -4.08
CA SER A 205 10.68 -18.49 -5.01
C SER A 205 10.55 -17.91 -6.40
N THR A 206 9.49 -17.13 -6.65
CA THR A 206 9.16 -16.63 -7.98
C THR A 206 8.65 -15.19 -7.92
N ILE A 207 9.08 -14.36 -8.88
CA ILE A 207 8.51 -13.06 -9.18
C ILE A 207 8.01 -13.06 -10.63
N ILE A 208 6.81 -12.55 -10.85
CA ILE A 208 6.27 -12.27 -12.18
C ILE A 208 6.02 -10.77 -12.28
N VAL A 209 6.53 -10.13 -13.34
CA VAL A 209 6.48 -8.67 -13.51
C VAL A 209 5.75 -8.31 -14.80
N ASP A 210 4.81 -7.36 -14.72
CA ASP A 210 4.20 -6.74 -15.89
C ASP A 210 5.12 -5.69 -16.55
N PHE A 211 4.82 -5.32 -17.80
CA PHE A 211 5.54 -4.26 -18.50
C PHE A 211 4.94 -2.88 -18.29
N ALA A 212 3.63 -2.69 -18.47
CA ALA A 212 3.01 -1.38 -18.56
C ALA A 212 2.98 -0.66 -17.19
N ASP A 213 3.56 0.52 -17.12
CA ASP A 213 3.77 1.32 -15.90
C ASP A 213 4.51 0.62 -14.75
N VAL A 214 5.04 -0.58 -14.98
CA VAL A 214 5.85 -1.35 -14.03
C VAL A 214 7.30 -1.35 -14.50
N LEU A 215 7.59 -2.09 -15.56
CA LEU A 215 8.93 -2.20 -16.15
C LEU A 215 9.21 -1.05 -17.14
N PHE A 216 8.20 -0.57 -17.85
CA PHE A 216 8.29 0.52 -18.80
C PHE A 216 7.27 1.60 -18.47
N LYS A 217 7.69 2.86 -18.55
CA LYS A 217 6.86 4.03 -18.25
C LYS A 217 6.98 5.05 -19.37
N LEU A 218 5.94 5.85 -19.54
CA LEU A 218 6.05 7.07 -20.35
C LEU A 218 6.78 8.16 -19.56
N PRO A 219 7.62 8.98 -20.23
CA PRO A 219 8.34 10.07 -19.58
C PRO A 219 7.38 11.10 -19.01
N ALA A 220 7.83 11.78 -17.95
CA ALA A 220 7.06 12.85 -17.33
C ALA A 220 6.78 13.97 -18.36
N GLY A 221 5.52 14.35 -18.52
CA GLY A 221 5.10 15.39 -19.47
C GLY A 221 4.89 14.90 -20.90
N PHE A 222 4.94 13.58 -21.17
CA PHE A 222 4.53 13.03 -22.46
C PHE A 222 3.06 13.34 -22.76
N ILE A 223 2.80 13.87 -23.96
CA ILE A 223 1.45 14.18 -24.44
C ILE A 223 1.19 13.32 -25.69
N PRO A 224 0.31 12.30 -25.61
CA PRO A 224 -0.04 11.49 -26.76
C PRO A 224 -0.83 12.31 -27.78
N SER A 225 -0.65 11.99 -29.06
CA SER A 225 -1.38 12.60 -30.18
C SER A 225 -2.89 12.37 -30.10
N ILE A 226 -3.31 11.24 -29.52
CA ILE A 226 -4.70 10.95 -29.16
C ILE A 226 -4.88 11.15 -27.65
N SER A 227 -6.03 11.69 -27.25
CA SER A 227 -6.27 11.97 -25.83
C SER A 227 -6.09 10.73 -24.95
N PRO A 228 -5.53 10.86 -23.72
CA PRO A 228 -5.35 9.72 -22.82
C PRO A 228 -6.64 8.99 -22.47
N LYS A 229 -7.80 9.66 -22.54
CA LYS A 229 -9.11 9.04 -22.33
C LYS A 229 -9.43 8.07 -23.45
N ILE A 230 -9.29 8.50 -24.70
CA ILE A 230 -9.55 7.66 -25.87
C ILE A 230 -8.59 6.46 -25.88
N LEU A 231 -7.29 6.65 -25.59
CA LEU A 231 -6.35 5.53 -25.52
C LEU A 231 -6.77 4.48 -24.48
N ARG A 232 -7.26 4.89 -23.31
CA ARG A 232 -7.81 3.97 -22.30
C ARG A 232 -9.08 3.26 -22.80
N ASP A 233 -9.97 3.99 -23.45
CA ASP A 233 -11.21 3.42 -23.98
C ASP A 233 -10.90 2.39 -25.11
N ILE A 234 -9.88 2.67 -25.94
CA ILE A 234 -9.35 1.72 -26.92
C ILE A 234 -8.78 0.48 -26.23
N HIS A 235 -7.90 0.61 -25.23
CA HIS A 235 -7.32 -0.52 -24.52
C HIS A 235 -8.36 -1.43 -23.86
N ALA A 236 -9.51 -0.87 -23.45
CA ALA A 236 -10.62 -1.60 -22.85
C ALA A 236 -11.58 -2.23 -23.88
N SER A 237 -11.40 -1.95 -25.17
CA SER A 237 -12.29 -2.44 -26.24
C SER A 237 -12.06 -3.93 -26.54
N ALA A 238 -13.13 -4.61 -26.96
CA ALA A 238 -13.04 -6.00 -27.41
C ALA A 238 -12.09 -6.16 -28.60
N THR A 239 -12.09 -5.19 -29.51
CA THR A 239 -11.18 -5.15 -30.66
C THR A 239 -9.71 -5.13 -30.22
N TRP A 240 -9.36 -4.31 -29.23
CA TRP A 240 -8.00 -4.29 -28.69
C TRP A 240 -7.64 -5.59 -27.97
N HIS A 241 -8.57 -6.17 -27.19
CA HIS A 241 -8.36 -7.46 -26.54
C HIS A 241 -8.10 -8.61 -27.54
N ASP A 242 -8.75 -8.58 -28.70
CA ASP A 242 -8.48 -9.53 -29.80
C ASP A 242 -7.09 -9.31 -30.40
N TYR A 243 -6.65 -8.06 -30.55
CA TYR A 243 -5.31 -7.73 -31.02
C TYR A 243 -4.23 -8.16 -30.03
N GLU A 244 -4.42 -7.92 -28.73
CA GLU A 244 -3.51 -8.36 -27.66
C GLU A 244 -3.30 -9.88 -27.67
N ARG A 245 -4.34 -10.65 -28.01
CA ARG A 245 -4.29 -12.12 -28.13
C ARG A 245 -3.84 -12.61 -29.50
N ASN A 246 -3.47 -11.68 -30.40
CA ASN A 246 -3.06 -11.97 -31.77
C ASN A 246 -4.15 -12.74 -32.57
N HIS A 247 -5.43 -12.50 -32.26
CA HIS A 247 -6.58 -13.05 -33.00
C HIS A 247 -6.91 -12.25 -34.27
N ILE A 248 -6.51 -10.98 -34.31
CA ILE A 248 -6.62 -10.10 -35.47
C ILE A 248 -5.27 -9.43 -35.76
N THR A 249 -5.07 -8.99 -37.00
CA THR A 249 -3.86 -8.28 -37.39
C THR A 249 -3.85 -6.84 -36.86
N GLU A 250 -2.68 -6.21 -36.80
CA GLU A 250 -2.55 -4.78 -36.42
C GLU A 250 -3.35 -3.87 -37.36
N GLU A 251 -3.34 -4.19 -38.67
CA GLU A 251 -4.11 -3.45 -39.67
C GLU A 251 -5.62 -3.58 -39.43
N ASP A 252 -6.12 -4.80 -39.22
CA ASP A 252 -7.54 -5.04 -38.90
C ASP A 252 -7.95 -4.36 -37.59
N CYS A 253 -7.08 -4.40 -36.58
CA CYS A 253 -7.28 -3.75 -35.30
C CYS A 253 -7.48 -2.24 -35.48
N TYR A 254 -6.55 -1.55 -36.14
CA TYR A 254 -6.65 -0.10 -36.33
C TYR A 254 -7.82 0.31 -37.23
N ASN A 255 -8.18 -0.52 -38.22
CA ASN A 255 -9.37 -0.28 -39.04
C ASN A 255 -10.66 -0.37 -38.20
N ARG A 256 -10.82 -1.43 -37.40
CA ARG A 256 -11.99 -1.61 -36.53
C ARG A 256 -12.10 -0.55 -35.44
N ILE A 257 -10.97 -0.20 -34.81
CA ILE A 257 -10.92 0.89 -33.82
C ILE A 257 -11.26 2.21 -34.50
N GLY A 258 -10.78 2.44 -35.73
CA GLY A 258 -11.13 3.64 -36.48
C GLY A 258 -12.64 3.78 -36.69
N ASP A 259 -13.31 2.66 -37.02
CA ASP A 259 -14.76 2.61 -37.15
C ASP A 259 -15.50 2.77 -35.81
N GLU A 260 -15.02 2.15 -34.73
CA GLU A 260 -15.63 2.21 -33.38
C GLU A 260 -15.53 3.62 -32.77
N PHE A 261 -14.35 4.23 -32.84
CA PHE A 261 -14.04 5.49 -32.17
C PHE A 261 -14.13 6.72 -33.09
N LYS A 262 -14.41 6.51 -34.39
CA LYS A 262 -14.49 7.56 -35.42
C LYS A 262 -13.18 8.35 -35.56
N ILE A 263 -12.07 7.63 -35.59
CA ILE A 263 -10.71 8.17 -35.75
C ILE A 263 -10.07 7.52 -36.98
N ALA A 264 -9.27 8.27 -37.74
CA ALA A 264 -8.60 7.67 -38.90
C ALA A 264 -7.61 6.56 -38.44
N PRO A 265 -7.58 5.37 -39.07
CA PRO A 265 -6.63 4.31 -38.72
C PRO A 265 -5.16 4.75 -38.73
N SER A 266 -4.80 5.70 -39.59
CA SER A 266 -3.47 6.32 -39.64
C SER A 266 -3.14 7.14 -38.40
N GLU A 267 -4.12 7.83 -37.81
CA GLU A 267 -3.93 8.60 -36.58
C GLU A 267 -3.78 7.66 -35.37
N ILE A 268 -4.56 6.58 -35.33
CA ILE A 268 -4.43 5.52 -34.31
C ILE A 268 -3.03 4.90 -34.37
N ARG A 269 -2.59 4.49 -35.56
CA ARG A 269 -1.23 3.97 -35.79
C ARG A 269 -0.17 4.94 -35.30
N ALA A 270 -0.24 6.21 -35.71
CA ALA A 270 0.72 7.23 -35.30
C ALA A 270 0.74 7.43 -33.77
N ALA A 271 -0.41 7.37 -33.11
CA ALA A 271 -0.49 7.48 -31.64
C ALA A 271 0.18 6.30 -30.94
N PHE A 272 -0.10 5.07 -31.36
CA PHE A 272 0.52 3.87 -30.78
C PHE A 272 2.01 3.78 -31.07
N ASP A 273 2.44 4.15 -32.28
CA ASP A 273 3.87 4.25 -32.61
C ASP A 273 4.57 5.32 -31.76
N GLN A 274 3.93 6.48 -31.53
CA GLN A 274 4.47 7.52 -30.66
C GLN A 274 4.65 7.00 -29.21
N VAL A 275 3.64 6.33 -28.66
CA VAL A 275 3.69 5.74 -27.31
C VAL A 275 4.81 4.70 -27.24
N ARG A 276 4.84 3.74 -28.18
CA ARG A 276 5.83 2.66 -28.22
C ARG A 276 7.27 3.17 -28.28
N ASN A 277 7.51 4.20 -29.09
CA ASN A 277 8.84 4.80 -29.26
C ASN A 277 9.28 5.70 -28.10
N SER A 278 8.37 6.04 -27.19
CA SER A 278 8.64 6.93 -26.06
C SER A 278 8.78 6.21 -24.72
N LEU A 279 8.64 4.89 -24.69
CA LEU A 279 8.74 4.12 -23.43
C LEU A 279 10.17 4.17 -22.87
N GLU A 280 10.26 4.47 -21.57
CA GLU A 280 11.49 4.46 -20.79
C GLU A 280 11.49 3.27 -19.83
N ALA A 281 12.60 2.52 -19.79
CA ALA A 281 12.78 1.41 -18.87
C ALA A 281 12.99 1.89 -17.42
N ASN A 282 12.40 1.16 -16.48
CA ASN A 282 12.58 1.37 -15.05
C ASN A 282 13.87 0.66 -14.57
N TYR A 283 15.02 1.30 -14.81
CA TYR A 283 16.33 0.76 -14.48
C TYR A 283 16.52 0.47 -12.98
N ASP A 284 15.85 1.22 -12.10
CA ASP A 284 15.89 0.96 -10.66
C ASP A 284 15.22 -0.37 -10.29
N LEU A 285 14.06 -0.66 -10.89
CA LEU A 285 13.38 -1.95 -10.71
C LEU A 285 14.22 -3.11 -11.27
N ILE A 286 14.77 -2.95 -12.48
CA ILE A 286 15.65 -3.95 -13.11
C ILE A 286 16.85 -4.24 -12.20
N LYS A 287 17.49 -3.20 -11.67
CA LYS A 287 18.63 -3.32 -10.74
C LYS A 287 18.23 -4.01 -9.43
N ALA A 288 17.05 -3.70 -8.88
CA ALA A 288 16.54 -4.34 -7.68
C ALA A 288 16.29 -5.85 -7.89
N ILE A 289 15.63 -6.22 -9.00
CA ILE A 289 15.38 -7.63 -9.35
C ILE A 289 16.70 -8.39 -9.53
N ARG A 290 17.68 -7.80 -10.21
CA ARG A 290 19.00 -8.41 -10.40
C ARG A 290 19.68 -8.68 -9.05
N LYS A 291 19.71 -7.68 -8.18
CA LYS A 291 20.27 -7.82 -6.83
C LYS A 291 19.59 -8.95 -6.06
N LEU A 292 18.27 -9.09 -6.16
CA LEU A 292 17.54 -10.20 -5.52
C LEU A 292 17.92 -11.56 -6.10
N LYS A 293 18.07 -11.70 -7.43
CA LYS A 293 18.53 -12.96 -8.05
C LYS A 293 19.94 -13.33 -7.58
N GLU A 294 20.83 -12.36 -7.45
CA GLU A 294 22.21 -12.54 -6.96
C GLU A 294 22.24 -12.96 -5.49
N GLU A 295 21.51 -12.27 -4.62
CA GLU A 295 21.44 -12.55 -3.17
C GLU A 295 20.80 -13.90 -2.86
N LEU A 296 19.88 -14.36 -3.71
CA LEU A 296 19.21 -15.65 -3.59
C LEU A 296 19.91 -16.77 -4.39
N TYR A 297 21.17 -16.56 -4.81
CA TYR A 297 22.02 -17.57 -5.47
C TYR A 297 21.33 -18.33 -6.62
N GLY A 298 20.45 -17.66 -7.37
CA GLY A 298 19.72 -18.26 -8.49
C GLY A 298 18.55 -19.19 -8.10
N THR A 299 18.15 -19.26 -6.83
CA THR A 299 16.91 -19.97 -6.43
C THR A 299 15.65 -19.17 -6.75
N LEU A 300 15.79 -17.86 -6.99
CA LEU A 300 14.69 -16.98 -7.38
C LEU A 300 14.46 -17.06 -8.89
N ARG A 301 13.26 -17.50 -9.28
CA ARG A 301 12.77 -17.45 -10.65
C ARG A 301 12.12 -16.11 -10.93
N VAL A 302 12.40 -15.53 -12.08
CA VAL A 302 11.86 -14.24 -12.49
C VAL A 302 11.28 -14.36 -13.89
N TYR A 303 9.99 -14.08 -14.01
CA TYR A 303 9.28 -14.09 -15.27
C TYR A 303 8.70 -12.72 -15.57
N ALA A 304 8.45 -12.45 -16.85
CA ALA A 304 7.58 -11.38 -17.26
C ALA A 304 6.27 -11.94 -17.80
N MET A 305 5.16 -11.26 -17.51
CA MET A 305 3.82 -11.62 -18.00
C MET A 305 3.07 -10.35 -18.34
N SER A 306 2.88 -10.08 -19.64
CA SER A 306 2.29 -8.81 -20.08
C SER A 306 1.37 -8.96 -21.28
N ASN A 307 0.36 -8.09 -21.35
CA ASN A 307 -0.54 -8.00 -22.50
C ASN A 307 0.17 -7.22 -23.60
N VAL A 308 0.84 -7.94 -24.50
CA VAL A 308 1.61 -7.38 -25.60
C VAL A 308 1.36 -8.22 -26.85
N PRO A 309 0.82 -7.64 -27.92
CA PRO A 309 0.71 -8.28 -29.23
C PRO A 309 2.09 -8.69 -29.79
N ILE A 310 2.13 -9.67 -30.70
CA ILE A 310 3.38 -10.15 -31.30
C ILE A 310 4.17 -9.03 -32.02
N PRO A 311 3.56 -8.14 -32.83
CA PRO A 311 4.29 -7.06 -33.49
C PRO A 311 4.94 -6.10 -32.48
N ASP A 312 4.18 -5.70 -31.46
CA ASP A 312 4.61 -4.82 -30.37
C ASP A 312 5.78 -5.41 -29.60
N TRP A 313 5.72 -6.71 -29.29
CA TRP A 313 6.79 -7.39 -28.56
C TRP A 313 8.11 -7.39 -29.35
N LYS A 314 8.05 -7.67 -30.66
CA LYS A 314 9.23 -7.63 -31.52
C LYS A 314 9.88 -6.25 -31.53
N ILE A 315 9.07 -5.20 -31.60
CA ILE A 315 9.58 -3.83 -31.63
C ILE A 315 10.14 -3.44 -30.26
N LEU A 316 9.39 -3.67 -29.18
CA LEU A 316 9.83 -3.35 -27.80
C LEU A 316 11.18 -4.02 -27.48
N ARG A 317 11.32 -5.31 -27.82
CA ARG A 317 12.56 -6.06 -27.57
C ARG A 317 13.75 -5.55 -28.39
N THR A 318 13.49 -5.00 -29.58
CA THR A 318 14.54 -4.49 -30.48
C THR A 318 14.91 -3.03 -30.16
N SER A 319 13.93 -2.19 -29.84
CA SER A 319 14.14 -0.77 -29.55
C SER A 319 14.73 -0.53 -28.17
N GLN A 320 14.46 -1.42 -27.20
CA GLN A 320 15.02 -1.38 -25.86
C GLN A 320 16.29 -2.26 -25.78
N SER A 321 17.29 -1.96 -26.61
CA SER A 321 18.56 -2.71 -26.67
C SER A 321 19.36 -2.64 -25.37
N ASP A 322 19.15 -1.58 -24.61
CA ASP A 322 19.91 -1.28 -23.39
C ASP A 322 19.31 -2.00 -22.17
N VAL A 323 18.13 -2.58 -22.32
CA VAL A 323 17.49 -3.43 -21.32
C VAL A 323 18.09 -4.83 -21.40
N ASP A 324 18.66 -5.26 -20.29
CA ASP A 324 19.11 -6.64 -20.14
C ASP A 324 17.91 -7.58 -19.94
N TRP A 325 17.46 -8.17 -21.04
CA TRP A 325 16.36 -9.15 -21.03
C TRP A 325 16.72 -10.47 -20.33
N SER A 326 18.00 -10.73 -20.03
CA SER A 326 18.43 -11.97 -19.35
C SER A 326 18.05 -12.03 -17.87
N ILE A 327 17.56 -10.91 -17.31
CA ILE A 327 16.98 -10.90 -15.95
C ILE A 327 15.77 -11.83 -15.85
N PHE A 328 15.04 -12.01 -16.95
CA PHE A 328 13.87 -12.89 -17.03
C PHE A 328 14.28 -14.28 -17.50
N ASP A 329 13.89 -15.30 -16.74
CA ASP A 329 14.06 -16.70 -17.14
C ASP A 329 13.15 -17.03 -18.34
N ARG A 330 11.99 -16.36 -18.43
CA ARG A 330 11.09 -16.36 -19.59
C ARG A 330 10.20 -15.12 -19.60
N VAL A 331 9.85 -14.66 -20.79
CA VAL A 331 8.83 -13.62 -21.02
C VAL A 331 7.60 -14.27 -21.65
N PHE A 332 6.44 -14.05 -21.04
CA PHE A 332 5.14 -14.48 -21.53
C PHE A 332 4.37 -13.25 -22.04
N THR A 333 4.09 -13.21 -23.33
CA THR A 333 3.27 -12.16 -23.95
C THR A 333 1.89 -12.71 -24.26
N SER A 334 0.86 -11.86 -24.19
CA SER A 334 -0.50 -12.28 -24.56
C SER A 334 -0.61 -12.71 -26.03
N GLY A 335 0.20 -12.09 -26.91
CA GLY A 335 0.21 -12.42 -28.33
C GLY A 335 0.74 -13.83 -28.59
N ASP A 336 1.82 -14.23 -27.92
CA ASP A 336 2.39 -15.57 -28.04
C ASP A 336 1.50 -16.63 -27.34
N ALA A 337 0.81 -16.25 -26.26
CA ALA A 337 -0.04 -17.15 -25.48
C ALA A 337 -1.44 -17.35 -26.08
N GLY A 338 -1.91 -16.42 -26.92
CA GLY A 338 -3.32 -16.39 -27.38
C GLY A 338 -4.33 -16.09 -26.26
N ALA A 339 -3.85 -15.64 -25.10
CA ALA A 339 -4.64 -15.35 -23.90
C ALA A 339 -4.08 -14.07 -23.25
N ARG A 340 -4.91 -13.34 -22.51
CA ARG A 340 -4.53 -12.05 -21.91
C ARG A 340 -4.94 -11.98 -20.44
N LYS A 341 -4.32 -11.08 -19.68
CA LYS A 341 -4.82 -10.69 -18.36
C LYS A 341 -6.05 -9.79 -18.56
N PRO A 342 -7.10 -9.89 -17.73
CA PRO A 342 -7.22 -10.71 -16.53
C PRO A 342 -7.83 -12.12 -16.75
N ASP A 343 -7.86 -12.64 -17.99
CA ASP A 343 -8.46 -13.95 -18.25
C ASP A 343 -7.66 -15.08 -17.56
N LEU A 344 -8.33 -15.93 -16.78
CA LEU A 344 -7.71 -17.01 -16.00
C LEU A 344 -6.82 -17.93 -16.84
N ALA A 345 -7.19 -18.17 -18.10
CA ALA A 345 -6.45 -19.01 -19.04
C ALA A 345 -4.98 -18.57 -19.20
N PHE A 346 -4.68 -17.26 -19.14
CA PHE A 346 -3.29 -16.81 -19.29
C PHE A 346 -2.45 -17.13 -18.05
N TYR A 347 -3.03 -17.00 -16.85
CA TYR A 347 -2.36 -17.36 -15.61
C TYR A 347 -2.15 -18.88 -15.51
N GLU A 348 -3.16 -19.67 -15.86
CA GLU A 348 -3.07 -21.14 -15.91
C GLU A 348 -1.99 -21.61 -16.88
N TYR A 349 -1.89 -20.98 -18.05
CA TYR A 349 -0.82 -21.24 -19.02
C TYR A 349 0.56 -20.98 -18.42
N VAL A 350 0.78 -19.81 -17.80
CA VAL A 350 2.06 -19.47 -17.18
C VAL A 350 2.41 -20.43 -16.04
N ILE A 351 1.45 -20.78 -15.19
CA ILE A 351 1.67 -21.73 -14.08
C ILE A 351 2.06 -23.11 -14.62
N THR A 352 1.34 -23.59 -15.65
CA THR A 352 1.60 -24.90 -16.26
C THR A 352 2.96 -24.97 -16.93
N GLU A 353 3.33 -23.94 -17.70
CA GLU A 353 4.60 -23.87 -18.43
C GLU A 353 5.82 -23.74 -17.52
N THR A 354 5.65 -23.17 -16.32
CA THR A 354 6.76 -22.89 -15.40
C THR A 354 6.83 -23.85 -14.21
N GLY A 355 5.73 -24.51 -13.85
CA GLY A 355 5.62 -25.31 -12.63
C GLY A 355 5.86 -24.48 -11.37
N ILE A 356 5.48 -23.20 -11.39
CA ILE A 356 5.58 -22.32 -10.22
C ILE A 356 4.48 -22.65 -9.22
N ASP A 357 4.79 -22.44 -7.94
CA ASP A 357 3.79 -22.46 -6.89
C ASP A 357 3.18 -21.06 -6.76
N PRO A 358 1.87 -20.86 -7.06
CA PRO A 358 1.23 -19.57 -6.94
C PRO A 358 1.31 -18.97 -5.52
N LEU A 359 1.36 -19.82 -4.48
CA LEU A 359 1.48 -19.37 -3.09
C LEU A 359 2.87 -18.85 -2.73
N ALA A 360 3.89 -19.24 -3.51
CA ALA A 360 5.27 -18.78 -3.35
C ALA A 360 5.70 -17.81 -4.47
N THR A 361 4.73 -17.19 -5.14
CA THR A 361 4.96 -16.29 -6.28
C THR A 361 4.43 -14.88 -5.95
N VAL A 362 5.27 -13.88 -6.21
CA VAL A 362 4.87 -12.46 -6.16
C VAL A 362 4.53 -11.99 -7.57
N PHE A 363 3.31 -11.53 -7.77
CA PHE A 363 2.84 -10.96 -9.04
C PHE A 363 2.81 -9.43 -8.93
N VAL A 364 3.53 -8.73 -9.82
CA VAL A 364 3.68 -7.27 -9.83
C VAL A 364 3.01 -6.70 -11.08
N ASP A 365 1.90 -5.97 -10.89
CA ASP A 365 1.08 -5.39 -11.95
C ASP A 365 0.50 -4.05 -11.47
N ASN A 366 0.24 -3.13 -12.41
CA ASN A 366 -0.33 -1.81 -12.11
C ASN A 366 -1.88 -1.81 -12.11
N TRP A 367 -2.52 -2.86 -12.65
CA TRP A 367 -3.98 -2.92 -12.79
C TRP A 367 -4.60 -3.90 -11.79
N GLN A 368 -5.47 -3.37 -10.94
CA GLN A 368 -6.20 -4.11 -9.91
C GLN A 368 -6.91 -5.38 -10.42
N ASP A 369 -7.60 -5.37 -11.56
CA ASP A 369 -8.33 -6.55 -12.07
C ASP A 369 -7.38 -7.72 -12.41
N ASN A 370 -6.16 -7.40 -12.85
CA ASN A 370 -5.10 -8.39 -13.09
C ASN A 370 -4.62 -9.01 -11.76
N LEU A 371 -4.55 -8.21 -10.69
CA LEU A 371 -4.17 -8.68 -9.36
C LEU A 371 -5.28 -9.52 -8.72
N GLU A 372 -6.55 -9.17 -8.93
CA GLU A 372 -7.70 -9.89 -8.37
C GLU A 372 -7.89 -11.27 -9.02
N SER A 373 -7.55 -11.39 -10.30
CA SER A 373 -7.60 -12.67 -11.01
C SER A 373 -6.43 -13.59 -10.62
N TRP A 374 -5.33 -13.02 -10.13
CA TRP A 374 -4.27 -13.77 -9.45
C TRP A 374 -4.73 -14.22 -8.05
N THR A 375 -5.51 -15.30 -8.00
CA THR A 375 -5.85 -15.97 -6.74
C THR A 375 -5.09 -17.29 -6.63
N PRO A 376 -4.16 -17.43 -5.67
CA PRO A 376 -3.63 -18.76 -5.38
C PRO A 376 -4.77 -19.64 -4.86
N PRO A 377 -4.77 -20.95 -5.17
CA PRO A 377 -5.82 -21.85 -4.69
C PRO A 377 -5.91 -21.74 -3.15
N LYS A 378 -7.06 -21.28 -2.66
CA LYS A 378 -7.36 -21.26 -1.22
C LYS A 378 -7.14 -22.68 -0.68
N PRO A 379 -6.37 -22.90 0.40
CA PRO A 379 -6.44 -24.16 1.11
C PRO A 379 -7.90 -24.37 1.54
N LEU A 380 -8.49 -25.47 1.05
CA LEU A 380 -9.84 -25.92 1.39
C LEU A 380 -10.03 -25.90 2.92
N GLY A 381 -10.80 -24.92 3.42
CA GLY A 381 -11.30 -24.96 4.79
C GLY A 381 -11.27 -23.66 5.59
N PHE A 382 -11.87 -22.57 5.12
CA PHE A 382 -12.41 -21.54 6.02
C PHE A 382 -13.72 -20.97 5.45
N LYS A 383 -14.78 -21.00 6.28
CA LYS A 383 -16.14 -20.55 5.97
C LYS A 383 -16.17 -19.07 5.59
N GLU A 384 -16.76 -18.75 4.45
CA GLU A 384 -17.06 -17.39 4.04
C GLU A 384 -18.14 -16.76 4.95
N TRP A 385 -17.85 -15.57 5.47
CA TRP A 385 -18.87 -14.61 5.89
C TRP A 385 -18.90 -13.48 4.86
N TYR A 386 -19.90 -13.51 3.98
CA TYR A 386 -20.21 -12.43 3.06
C TYR A 386 -21.16 -11.43 3.73
N SER A 387 -20.78 -10.14 3.77
CA SER A 387 -21.76 -9.06 3.91
C SER A 387 -21.78 -8.24 2.61
N LYS A 388 -22.81 -8.45 1.79
CA LYS A 388 -23.12 -7.56 0.66
C LYS A 388 -23.49 -6.16 1.16
N PRO A 389 -23.08 -5.07 0.51
CA PRO A 389 -23.78 -3.80 0.64
C PRO A 389 -25.15 -3.93 -0.03
N ARG A 390 -26.23 -3.62 0.70
CA ARG A 390 -27.55 -3.38 0.11
C ARG A 390 -27.46 -2.11 -0.74
N ILE A 391 -27.55 -2.27 -2.05
CA ILE A 391 -28.03 -1.22 -2.95
C ILE A 391 -29.51 -1.02 -2.61
N THR A 392 -29.85 0.10 -1.99
CA THR A 392 -31.23 0.62 -2.02
C THR A 392 -31.27 1.76 -3.01
N SER A 393 -31.77 1.45 -4.20
CA SER A 393 -32.45 2.40 -5.07
C SER A 393 -33.53 3.15 -4.29
N ARG A 394 -33.54 4.48 -4.35
CA ARG A 394 -34.78 5.26 -4.37
C ARG A 394 -34.62 6.47 -5.28
N THR A 395 -35.24 6.36 -6.46
CA THR A 395 -36.01 7.43 -7.07
C THR A 395 -36.99 8.05 -6.06
N CYS A 396 -36.92 9.36 -5.92
CA CYS A 396 -38.00 10.31 -6.18
C CYS A 396 -37.35 11.64 -6.59
#